data_AF-A0A1G9R238-F1
#
_entry.id   AF-A0A1G9R238-F1
#
_cell.length_a   1.000
_cell.length_b   1.000
_cell.length_c   1.000
_cell.angle_alpha   90.00
_cell.angle_beta   90.00
_cell.angle_gamma   90.00
#
_symmetry.space_group_name_H-M   'P 1'
#
loop_
_entity.id
_entity.type
_entity.pdbx_description
1 polymer ?
#
loop_
_entity_poly.entity_id
_entity_poly.type
_entity_poly.pdbx_seq_one_letter_code
_entity_poly.pdbx_strand_id
1 'polypeptide(L)'
;MIEIDNLDILKELVKKNEFEKKVFAKNKSYRKHPVKKIIGTLENPKLRPGSLKYAKYTLRAIINVKNTKNDWFKRIWEERIMDFNDNFNNVIGALGEIRTLYRLINSNFNVNIVKKDSDKSPDFEACCKEDKSIFIEVFTPRIKNEEEQKKSSLFQQEKKSTSLLDIYTEIIRPTTGETENIIHFIGRLRNRIVSNKKYAKQTIDGNYNILWVDLISDELNIKKEATKPYVSKKFKNNYITGNFGLWQSFYGEPKMKIIKDRTSLKYAQRRDFKELDKPGYFRPTNENPSHKWSGVIFAFTTGIVLYQNPWANIKLDIKTLKRMIRIEDFNAEYSWFSVNNENIKRKIKLTINECEEIYNLIL
;
A
#
# COMPACT_ATOMS: atom_id res chain seq x y z
N MET A 1 -21.88 -5.61 18.33
CA MET A 1 -22.83 -6.59 17.75
C MET A 1 -22.74 -6.65 16.22
N ILE A 2 -22.73 -5.54 15.47
CA ILE A 2 -22.65 -5.51 13.99
C ILE A 2 -21.45 -6.27 13.37
N GLU A 3 -20.35 -6.50 14.10
CA GLU A 3 -19.17 -7.19 13.54
C GLU A 3 -19.29 -8.73 13.55
N ILE A 4 -20.18 -9.32 14.34
CA ILE A 4 -20.33 -10.78 14.44
C ILE A 4 -21.15 -11.31 13.25
N ASP A 5 -22.31 -10.72 12.96
CA ASP A 5 -23.17 -11.11 11.82
C ASP A 5 -22.43 -11.00 10.47
N ASN A 6 -21.55 -10.01 10.37
CA ASN A 6 -20.70 -9.80 9.21
C ASN A 6 -19.64 -10.91 9.03
N LEU A 7 -19.11 -11.46 10.12
CA LEU A 7 -18.18 -12.59 10.06
C LEU A 7 -18.87 -13.85 9.54
N ASP A 8 -20.12 -14.10 9.94
CA ASP A 8 -20.88 -15.25 9.47
C ASP A 8 -21.16 -15.17 7.97
N ILE A 9 -21.47 -13.98 7.44
CA ILE A 9 -21.57 -13.75 5.99
C ILE A 9 -20.26 -14.12 5.28
N LEU A 10 -19.10 -13.70 5.81
CA LEU A 10 -17.80 -14.06 5.22
C LEU A 10 -17.56 -15.58 5.30
N LYS A 11 -17.95 -16.23 6.39
CA LYS A 11 -17.85 -17.68 6.52
C LYS A 11 -18.75 -18.38 5.51
N GLU A 12 -19.98 -17.94 5.31
CA GLU A 12 -20.89 -18.50 4.30
C GLU A 12 -20.34 -18.40 2.88
N LEU A 13 -19.74 -17.26 2.53
CA LEU A 13 -19.06 -17.06 1.25
C LEU A 13 -17.92 -18.05 1.00
N VAL A 14 -17.36 -18.61 2.07
CA VAL A 14 -16.26 -19.56 2.04
C VAL A 14 -16.76 -21.01 2.19
N LYS A 15 -17.83 -21.23 2.96
CA LYS A 15 -18.47 -22.53 3.23
C LYS A 15 -19.14 -23.14 1.99
N LYS A 16 -19.55 -22.33 1.01
CA LYS A 16 -20.29 -22.81 -0.16
C LYS A 16 -19.50 -23.72 -1.11
N ASN A 17 -18.19 -23.90 -0.94
CA ASN A 17 -17.35 -24.71 -1.84
C ASN A 17 -16.32 -25.54 -1.07
N GLU A 18 -15.65 -26.45 -1.79
CA GLU A 18 -14.47 -27.26 -1.40
C GLU A 18 -13.33 -26.50 -0.68
N PHE A 19 -13.45 -25.21 -0.40
CA PHE A 19 -12.48 -24.36 0.27
C PHE A 19 -12.18 -24.82 1.70
N GLU A 20 -13.20 -25.15 2.50
CA GLU A 20 -12.95 -25.70 3.84
C GLU A 20 -12.12 -26.98 3.73
N LYS A 21 -12.50 -27.90 2.84
CA LYS A 21 -11.75 -29.15 2.61
C LYS A 21 -10.34 -28.89 2.06
N LYS A 22 -10.12 -28.00 1.08
CA LYS A 22 -8.82 -27.86 0.40
C LYS A 22 -7.87 -26.88 1.11
N VAL A 23 -8.36 -25.77 1.67
CA VAL A 23 -7.54 -24.75 2.35
C VAL A 23 -7.33 -25.08 3.83
N PHE A 24 -8.21 -25.89 4.45
CA PHE A 24 -7.96 -26.41 5.79
C PHE A 24 -7.33 -27.80 5.81
N ALA A 25 -7.50 -28.66 4.78
CA ALA A 25 -6.76 -29.94 4.72
C ALA A 25 -5.37 -29.84 4.09
N LYS A 26 -5.05 -28.83 3.26
CA LYS A 26 -3.66 -28.58 2.84
C LYS A 26 -2.86 -27.99 4.01
N ASN A 27 -2.35 -28.87 4.87
CA ASN A 27 -1.24 -28.57 5.80
C ASN A 27 0.08 -28.25 5.07
N LYS A 28 0.09 -28.18 3.72
CA LYS A 28 1.28 -28.06 2.88
C LYS A 28 1.54 -26.66 2.29
N SER A 29 0.63 -25.70 2.35
CA SER A 29 0.98 -24.33 1.95
C SER A 29 1.58 -23.59 3.15
N TYR A 30 2.84 -23.18 3.03
CA TYR A 30 3.56 -22.42 4.06
C TYR A 30 2.87 -21.08 4.39
N ARG A 31 2.08 -20.54 3.46
CA ARG A 31 1.24 -19.34 3.63
C ARG A 31 -0.21 -19.72 3.83
N LYS A 32 -0.82 -19.20 4.90
CA LYS A 32 -2.28 -19.25 5.05
C LYS A 32 -2.92 -18.34 4.01
N HIS A 33 -3.95 -18.85 3.33
CA HIS A 33 -4.77 -18.06 2.41
C HIS A 33 -5.22 -16.73 3.06
N PRO A 34 -5.14 -15.57 2.37
CA PRO A 34 -5.46 -14.27 2.98
C PRO A 34 -6.83 -14.20 3.65
N VAL A 35 -7.86 -14.79 3.03
CA VAL A 35 -9.22 -14.86 3.61
C VAL A 35 -9.25 -15.68 4.90
N LYS A 36 -8.54 -16.81 4.96
CA LYS A 36 -8.41 -17.63 6.18
C LYS A 36 -7.69 -16.85 7.29
N LYS A 37 -6.70 -16.03 6.93
CA LYS A 37 -5.99 -15.15 7.88
C LYS A 37 -6.92 -14.08 8.46
N ILE A 38 -7.79 -13.49 7.63
CA ILE A 38 -8.82 -12.52 8.05
C ILE A 38 -9.80 -13.18 9.01
N ILE A 39 -10.41 -14.32 8.64
CA ILE A 39 -11.36 -15.07 9.48
C ILE A 39 -10.74 -15.40 10.83
N GLY A 40 -9.55 -16.05 10.84
CA GLY A 40 -8.90 -16.44 12.10
C GLY A 40 -8.52 -15.25 12.99
N THR A 41 -8.22 -14.09 12.39
CA THR A 41 -7.95 -12.84 13.14
C THR A 41 -9.22 -12.28 13.77
N LEU A 42 -10.37 -12.37 13.08
CA LEU A 42 -11.65 -11.89 13.58
C LEU A 42 -12.25 -12.80 14.66
N GLU A 43 -12.04 -14.12 14.54
CA GLU A 43 -12.43 -15.09 15.57
C GLU A 43 -11.58 -14.96 16.83
N ASN A 44 -10.30 -14.58 16.67
CA ASN A 44 -9.34 -14.52 17.77
C ASN A 44 -8.66 -13.14 17.84
N PRO A 45 -9.41 -12.05 18.09
CA PRO A 45 -8.89 -10.68 18.00
C PRO A 45 -7.75 -10.41 18.99
N LYS A 46 -7.77 -11.08 20.15
CA LYS A 46 -6.74 -10.98 21.20
C LYS A 46 -5.39 -11.55 20.77
N LEU A 47 -5.37 -12.54 19.87
CA LEU A 47 -4.13 -13.18 19.43
C LEU A 47 -3.38 -12.33 18.38
N ARG A 48 -4.06 -11.40 17.70
CA ARG A 48 -3.49 -10.62 16.59
C ARG A 48 -3.99 -9.17 16.57
N PRO A 49 -3.76 -8.38 17.63
CA PRO A 49 -4.27 -7.02 17.73
C PRO A 49 -3.78 -6.11 16.58
N GLY A 50 -2.56 -6.33 16.09
CA GLY A 50 -1.99 -5.59 14.95
C GLY A 50 -2.68 -5.88 13.61
N SER A 51 -3.21 -7.09 13.43
CA SER A 51 -3.91 -7.51 12.20
C SER A 51 -5.41 -7.23 12.24
N LEU A 52 -5.97 -6.95 13.43
CA LEU A 52 -7.41 -6.78 13.61
C LEU A 52 -7.96 -5.62 12.79
N LYS A 53 -7.25 -4.50 12.72
CA LYS A 53 -7.68 -3.34 11.93
C LYS A 53 -7.75 -3.68 10.43
N TYR A 54 -6.76 -4.40 9.93
CA TYR A 54 -6.72 -4.92 8.55
C TYR A 54 -7.91 -5.85 8.27
N ALA A 55 -8.17 -6.81 9.18
CA ALA A 55 -9.21 -7.81 9.01
C ALA A 55 -10.62 -7.19 9.05
N LYS A 56 -10.90 -6.33 10.03
CA LYS A 56 -12.17 -5.60 10.14
C LYS A 56 -12.44 -4.72 8.93
N TYR A 57 -11.43 -3.97 8.49
CA TYR A 57 -11.57 -3.09 7.33
C TYR A 57 -11.83 -3.89 6.05
N THR A 58 -11.07 -4.97 5.82
CA THR A 58 -11.24 -5.82 4.65
C THR A 58 -12.61 -6.51 4.65
N LEU A 59 -13.11 -6.95 5.81
CA LEU A 59 -14.46 -7.51 5.94
C LEU A 59 -15.54 -6.50 5.54
N ARG A 60 -15.46 -5.27 6.04
CA ARG A 60 -16.40 -4.20 5.68
C ARG A 60 -16.41 -3.94 4.18
N ALA A 61 -15.22 -3.90 3.56
CA ALA A 61 -15.08 -3.73 2.12
C ALA A 61 -15.72 -4.88 1.34
N ILE A 62 -15.47 -6.14 1.74
CA ILE A 62 -16.06 -7.33 1.12
C ILE A 62 -17.58 -7.25 1.12
N ILE A 63 -18.17 -6.98 2.29
CA ILE A 63 -19.64 -7.01 2.46
C ILE A 63 -20.30 -5.87 1.69
N ASN A 64 -19.74 -4.65 1.78
CA ASN A 64 -20.29 -3.51 1.07
C ASN A 64 -20.22 -3.70 -0.45
N VAL A 65 -19.09 -4.16 -0.98
CA VAL A 65 -18.93 -4.40 -2.42
C VAL A 65 -19.82 -5.54 -2.90
N LYS A 66 -19.96 -6.62 -2.12
CA LYS A 66 -20.92 -7.69 -2.40
C LYS A 66 -22.34 -7.15 -2.55
N ASN A 67 -22.76 -6.23 -1.67
CA ASN A 67 -24.12 -5.70 -1.67
C ASN A 67 -24.34 -4.63 -2.76
N THR A 68 -23.30 -3.90 -3.18
CA THR A 68 -23.42 -2.78 -4.13
C THR A 68 -23.03 -3.12 -5.57
N LYS A 69 -22.13 -4.09 -5.76
CA LYS A 69 -21.57 -4.51 -7.06
C LYS A 69 -21.50 -6.05 -7.15
N ASN A 70 -22.61 -6.71 -6.85
CA ASN A 70 -22.69 -8.17 -6.67
C ASN A 70 -22.14 -8.99 -7.85
N ASP A 71 -22.46 -8.65 -9.09
CA ASP A 71 -22.04 -9.44 -10.26
C ASP A 71 -20.52 -9.41 -10.45
N TRP A 72 -19.93 -8.22 -10.29
CA TRP A 72 -18.47 -8.07 -10.30
C TRP A 72 -17.82 -8.77 -9.13
N PHE A 73 -18.42 -8.63 -7.93
CA PHE A 73 -17.95 -9.28 -6.71
C PHE A 73 -17.92 -10.80 -6.87
N LYS A 74 -18.98 -11.42 -7.39
CA LYS A 74 -19.02 -12.88 -7.63
C LYS A 74 -17.89 -13.32 -8.53
N ARG A 75 -17.70 -12.63 -9.67
CA ARG A 75 -16.62 -12.93 -10.62
C ARG A 75 -15.24 -12.86 -9.97
N ILE A 76 -14.90 -11.74 -9.31
CA ILE A 76 -13.57 -11.60 -8.68
C ILE A 76 -13.40 -12.57 -7.51
N TRP A 77 -14.48 -12.85 -6.77
CA TRP A 77 -14.46 -13.77 -5.64
C TRP A 77 -14.18 -15.20 -6.10
N GLU A 78 -14.93 -15.69 -7.09
CA GLU A 78 -14.84 -17.05 -7.59
C GLU A 78 -13.56 -17.28 -8.41
N GLU A 79 -13.21 -16.37 -9.32
CA GLU A 79 -12.10 -16.57 -10.27
C GLU A 79 -10.71 -16.26 -9.67
N ARG A 80 -10.62 -15.36 -8.68
CA ARG A 80 -9.32 -14.87 -8.18
C ARG A 80 -9.11 -15.06 -6.68
N ILE A 81 -10.15 -14.89 -5.87
CA ILE A 81 -10.03 -15.02 -4.41
C ILE A 81 -10.17 -16.48 -3.98
N MET A 82 -11.02 -17.26 -4.65
CA MET A 82 -11.24 -18.66 -4.35
C MET A 82 -10.36 -19.60 -5.21
N ASP A 83 -9.49 -19.06 -6.05
CA ASP A 83 -8.55 -19.87 -6.85
C ASP A 83 -7.57 -20.65 -5.94
N PHE A 84 -7.67 -21.97 -5.99
CA PHE A 84 -6.95 -22.92 -5.15
C PHE A 84 -5.54 -23.25 -5.64
N ASN A 85 -5.12 -22.72 -6.79
CA ASN A 85 -3.78 -22.91 -7.34
C ASN A 85 -2.71 -22.01 -6.68
N ASP A 86 -3.01 -21.52 -5.47
CA ASP A 86 -2.09 -20.92 -4.52
C ASP A 86 -1.35 -19.69 -5.06
N ASN A 87 -2.09 -18.64 -5.41
CA ASN A 87 -1.51 -17.34 -5.72
C ASN A 87 -1.90 -16.31 -4.65
N PHE A 88 -1.29 -16.42 -3.46
CA PHE A 88 -1.42 -15.45 -2.37
C PHE A 88 -1.38 -13.99 -2.86
N ASN A 89 -0.47 -13.67 -3.79
CA ASN A 89 -0.33 -12.32 -4.35
C ASN A 89 -1.50 -11.93 -5.25
N ASN A 90 -2.10 -12.87 -6.00
CA ASN A 90 -3.32 -12.61 -6.76
C ASN A 90 -4.49 -12.30 -5.82
N VAL A 91 -4.66 -13.11 -4.76
CA VAL A 91 -5.72 -12.89 -3.76
C VAL A 91 -5.54 -11.55 -3.06
N ILE A 92 -4.32 -11.20 -2.64
CA ILE A 92 -4.03 -9.90 -2.03
C ILE A 92 -4.29 -8.74 -3.02
N GLY A 93 -3.96 -8.92 -4.30
CA GLY A 93 -4.31 -7.98 -5.37
C GLY A 93 -5.81 -7.77 -5.50
N ALA A 94 -6.58 -8.86 -5.61
CA ALA A 94 -8.04 -8.83 -5.72
C ALA A 94 -8.69 -8.19 -4.48
N LEU A 95 -8.20 -8.50 -3.27
CA LEU A 95 -8.66 -7.83 -2.06
C LEU A 95 -8.32 -6.33 -2.06
N GLY A 96 -7.20 -5.92 -2.66
CA GLY A 96 -6.86 -4.50 -2.84
C GLY A 96 -7.82 -3.78 -3.78
N GLU A 97 -8.24 -4.43 -4.87
CA GLU A 97 -9.29 -3.92 -5.77
C GLU A 97 -10.62 -3.76 -5.03
N ILE A 98 -11.05 -4.75 -4.24
CA ILE A 98 -12.26 -4.67 -3.41
C ILE A 98 -12.18 -3.50 -2.41
N ARG A 99 -11.05 -3.36 -1.69
CA ARG A 99 -10.84 -2.27 -0.73
C ARG A 99 -10.85 -0.90 -1.39
N THR A 100 -10.34 -0.80 -2.62
CA THR A 100 -10.33 0.44 -3.40
C THR A 100 -11.75 0.81 -3.83
N LEU A 101 -12.47 -0.14 -4.43
CA LEU A 101 -13.85 0.06 -4.87
C LEU A 101 -14.76 0.46 -3.70
N TYR A 102 -14.62 -0.20 -2.55
CA TYR A 102 -15.32 0.16 -1.31
C TYR A 102 -15.12 1.64 -0.93
N ARG A 103 -13.87 2.13 -0.91
CA ARG A 103 -13.61 3.54 -0.57
C ARG A 103 -14.22 4.49 -1.58
N LEU A 104 -14.10 4.19 -2.87
CA LEU A 104 -14.64 5.04 -3.91
C LEU A 104 -16.18 5.15 -3.79
N ILE A 105 -16.87 4.02 -3.61
CA ILE A 105 -18.33 3.99 -3.42
C ILE A 105 -18.75 4.76 -2.17
N ASN A 106 -18.12 4.48 -1.01
CA ASN A 106 -18.42 5.18 0.24
C ASN A 106 -18.12 6.69 0.19
N SER A 107 -17.23 7.10 -0.70
CA SER A 107 -16.88 8.51 -0.90
C SER A 107 -17.76 9.18 -1.97
N ASN A 108 -18.89 8.56 -2.32
CA ASN A 108 -19.88 9.04 -3.28
C ASN A 108 -19.35 9.23 -4.71
N PHE A 109 -18.34 8.45 -5.12
CA PHE A 109 -18.00 8.36 -6.53
C PHE A 109 -18.98 7.43 -7.25
N ASN A 110 -19.38 7.78 -8.48
CA ASN A 110 -20.04 6.83 -9.36
C ASN A 110 -18.97 5.99 -10.05
N VAL A 111 -18.80 4.74 -9.61
CA VAL A 111 -17.70 3.88 -10.08
C VAL A 111 -18.22 2.85 -11.06
N ASN A 112 -17.64 2.88 -12.26
CA ASN A 112 -17.75 1.84 -13.27
C ASN A 112 -16.53 0.93 -13.20
N ILE A 113 -16.76 -0.38 -13.35
CA ILE A 113 -15.67 -1.32 -13.57
C ILE A 113 -15.34 -1.29 -15.06
N VAL A 114 -14.07 -1.06 -15.37
CA VAL A 114 -13.61 -1.06 -16.76
C VAL A 114 -13.52 -2.50 -17.23
N LYS A 115 -14.12 -2.81 -18.40
CA LYS A 115 -13.97 -4.12 -19.01
C LYS A 115 -12.51 -4.32 -19.41
N LYS A 116 -11.93 -5.44 -18.98
CA LYS A 116 -10.56 -5.83 -19.33
C LYS A 116 -10.59 -6.42 -20.73
N ASP A 117 -10.60 -5.56 -21.74
CA ASP A 117 -10.40 -5.98 -23.14
C ASP A 117 -8.91 -6.31 -23.39
N SER A 118 -8.01 -5.87 -22.50
CA SER A 118 -6.60 -6.29 -22.43
C SER A 118 -5.99 -6.03 -21.04
N ASP A 119 -4.77 -6.54 -20.80
CA ASP A 119 -3.94 -6.22 -19.61
C ASP A 119 -3.58 -4.72 -19.48
N LYS A 120 -3.95 -3.90 -20.47
CA LYS A 120 -3.68 -2.46 -20.53
C LYS A 120 -4.86 -1.60 -20.11
N SER A 121 -5.95 -2.17 -19.62
CA SER A 121 -7.06 -1.36 -19.09
C SER A 121 -6.83 -1.00 -17.62
N PRO A 122 -7.17 0.22 -17.18
CA PRO A 122 -7.31 0.52 -15.75
C PRO A 122 -8.38 -0.38 -15.11
N ASP A 123 -8.37 -0.52 -13.78
CA ASP A 123 -9.36 -1.34 -13.09
C ASP A 123 -10.72 -0.63 -12.95
N PHE A 124 -10.71 0.67 -12.67
CA PHE A 124 -11.92 1.45 -12.41
C PHE A 124 -11.94 2.77 -13.16
N GLU A 125 -13.16 3.19 -13.48
CA GLU A 125 -13.48 4.54 -13.91
C GLU A 125 -14.39 5.14 -12.83
N ALA A 126 -13.91 6.19 -12.17
CA ALA A 126 -14.67 6.96 -11.20
C ALA A 126 -15.15 8.24 -11.87
N CYS A 127 -16.45 8.31 -12.13
CA CYS A 127 -17.10 9.45 -12.76
C CYS A 127 -17.86 10.26 -11.73
N CYS A 128 -18.06 11.53 -12.08
CA CYS A 128 -19.11 12.35 -11.52
C CYS A 128 -19.95 12.86 -12.68
N LYS A 129 -21.27 13.01 -12.47
CA LYS A 129 -22.30 13.15 -13.52
C LYS A 129 -22.07 14.25 -14.58
N GLU A 130 -21.09 15.13 -14.42
CA GLU A 130 -20.77 16.24 -15.34
C GLU A 130 -19.27 16.53 -15.50
N ASP A 131 -18.37 15.70 -14.93
CA ASP A 131 -16.94 15.97 -14.96
C ASP A 131 -16.15 14.87 -15.69
N LYS A 132 -14.95 15.25 -16.11
CA LYS A 132 -13.95 14.37 -16.70
C LYS A 132 -13.70 13.13 -15.81
N SER A 133 -13.74 11.96 -16.42
CA SER A 133 -13.55 10.68 -15.74
C SER A 133 -12.16 10.56 -15.10
N ILE A 134 -12.13 9.94 -13.91
CA ILE A 134 -10.90 9.57 -13.22
C ILE A 134 -10.69 8.08 -13.41
N PHE A 135 -9.66 7.70 -14.17
CA PHE A 135 -9.26 6.31 -14.34
C PHE A 135 -8.29 5.90 -13.24
N ILE A 136 -8.57 4.78 -12.61
CA ILE A 136 -7.86 4.30 -11.42
C ILE A 136 -7.30 2.92 -11.72
N GLU A 137 -5.99 2.78 -11.53
CA GLU A 137 -5.28 1.51 -11.58
C GLU A 137 -4.88 1.11 -10.17
N VAL A 138 -5.25 -0.08 -9.73
CA VAL A 138 -4.92 -0.58 -8.41
C VAL A 138 -3.61 -1.35 -8.45
N PHE A 139 -2.71 -1.00 -7.54
CA PHE A 139 -1.45 -1.69 -7.36
C PHE A 139 -1.28 -2.12 -5.90
N THR A 140 -1.28 -3.42 -5.66
CA THR A 140 -0.98 -4.01 -4.35
C THR A 140 0.42 -4.63 -4.38
N PRO A 141 1.37 -4.18 -3.54
CA PRO A 141 2.72 -4.72 -3.55
C PRO A 141 2.76 -6.21 -3.19
N ARG A 142 3.47 -6.99 -4.00
CA ARG A 142 3.70 -8.42 -3.74
C ARG A 142 4.58 -8.64 -2.53
N ILE A 143 4.18 -9.56 -1.67
CA ILE A 143 4.96 -9.99 -0.50
C ILE A 143 5.71 -11.26 -0.91
N LYS A 144 7.05 -11.26 -0.81
CA LYS A 144 7.90 -12.39 -1.25
C LYS A 144 7.80 -13.56 -0.28
N ASN A 145 7.79 -14.80 -0.81
CA ASN A 145 7.76 -16.05 -0.03
C ASN A 145 9.03 -16.28 0.83
N GLU A 146 10.18 -15.69 0.47
CA GLU A 146 11.49 -15.94 1.09
C GLU A 146 11.54 -15.63 2.59
N GLU A 147 10.90 -14.55 3.05
CA GLU A 147 10.89 -14.17 4.48
C GLU A 147 10.06 -15.12 5.35
N GLU A 148 9.01 -15.73 4.78
CA GLU A 148 8.18 -16.71 5.47
C GLU A 148 8.78 -18.12 5.42
N GLN A 149 9.49 -18.47 4.35
CA GLN A 149 10.31 -19.69 4.30
C GLN A 149 11.36 -19.69 5.41
N LYS A 150 12.08 -18.57 5.61
CA LYS A 150 13.01 -18.39 6.74
C LYS A 150 12.34 -18.52 8.11
N LYS A 151 11.13 -17.99 8.29
CA LYS A 151 10.34 -18.18 9.52
C LYS A 151 9.96 -19.64 9.72
N SER A 152 9.48 -20.31 8.67
CA SER A 152 9.03 -21.70 8.75
C SER A 152 10.16 -22.70 9.02
N SER A 153 11.37 -22.46 8.50
CA SER A 153 12.54 -23.29 8.77
C SER A 153 12.99 -23.19 10.24
N LEU A 154 12.87 -22.02 10.86
CA LEU A 154 13.11 -21.84 12.30
C LEU A 154 12.11 -22.68 13.12
N PHE A 155 10.81 -22.60 12.83
CA PHE A 155 9.78 -23.39 13.52
C PHE A 155 9.89 -24.91 13.30
N GLN A 156 10.36 -25.36 12.13
CA GLN A 156 10.53 -26.79 11.84
C GLN A 156 11.77 -27.39 12.52
N GLN A 157 12.83 -26.60 12.73
CA GLN A 157 14.00 -27.04 13.50
C GLN A 157 13.66 -27.24 14.99
N GLU A 158 12.73 -26.46 15.52
CA GLU A 158 12.39 -26.43 16.96
C GLU A 158 11.29 -27.43 17.37
N LYS A 159 10.48 -27.93 16.42
CA LYS A 159 9.50 -29.02 16.65
C LYS A 159 10.12 -30.37 17.07
N LYS A 160 11.45 -30.46 17.18
CA LYS A 160 12.16 -31.60 17.78
C LYS A 160 12.29 -31.50 19.31
N SER A 161 11.81 -30.43 19.95
CA SER A 161 11.79 -30.29 21.41
C SER A 161 10.54 -30.92 22.01
N THR A 162 10.72 -31.87 22.92
CA THR A 162 9.67 -32.64 23.62
C THR A 162 9.38 -32.09 25.02
N SER A 163 9.04 -30.81 25.14
CA SER A 163 8.64 -30.18 26.42
C SER A 163 7.13 -29.98 26.52
N LEU A 164 6.55 -30.33 27.68
CA LEU A 164 5.10 -30.33 27.97
C LEU A 164 4.45 -28.94 28.07
N LEU A 165 5.22 -27.85 28.01
CA LEU A 165 4.69 -26.49 27.96
C LEU A 165 5.71 -25.55 27.32
N ASP A 166 5.52 -25.22 26.05
CA ASP A 166 6.33 -24.23 25.35
C ASP A 166 5.68 -22.85 25.47
N ILE A 167 6.28 -21.95 26.26
CA ILE A 167 5.90 -20.53 26.30
C ILE A 167 6.58 -19.82 25.12
N TYR A 168 5.82 -19.62 24.06
CA TYR A 168 6.25 -18.88 22.88
C TYR A 168 6.28 -17.38 23.19
N THR A 169 7.47 -16.85 23.47
CA THR A 169 7.67 -15.40 23.54
C THR A 169 8.11 -14.91 22.17
N GLU A 170 7.16 -14.51 21.32
CA GLU A 170 7.49 -13.87 20.05
C GLU A 170 7.92 -12.42 20.34
N ILE A 171 9.21 -12.21 20.64
CA ILE A 171 9.79 -10.88 20.50
C ILE A 171 9.98 -10.67 19.01
N ILE A 172 8.91 -10.27 18.32
CA ILE A 172 9.05 -9.52 17.08
C ILE A 172 9.67 -8.20 17.51
N ARG A 173 10.99 -8.16 17.62
CA ARG A 173 11.70 -6.97 17.20
C ARG A 173 11.28 -6.88 15.74
N PRO A 174 10.47 -5.91 15.29
CA PRO A 174 10.44 -5.67 13.87
C PRO A 174 11.91 -5.44 13.56
N THR A 175 12.55 -6.39 12.88
CA THR A 175 13.89 -6.25 12.32
C THR A 175 13.78 -5.27 11.16
N THR A 176 13.26 -4.09 11.46
CA THR A 176 13.77 -2.77 11.06
C THR A 176 15.27 -2.58 11.37
N GLY A 177 16.02 -3.68 11.51
CA GLY A 177 17.38 -3.78 12.01
C GLY A 177 18.38 -4.34 11.01
N GLU A 178 17.98 -4.53 9.75
CA GLU A 178 18.94 -4.45 8.65
C GLU A 178 18.50 -3.25 7.80
N THR A 179 19.13 -2.10 8.04
CA THR A 179 18.90 -0.83 7.31
C THR A 179 18.91 -0.99 5.79
N GLU A 180 19.55 -2.03 5.27
CA GLU A 180 19.54 -2.39 3.86
C GLU A 180 18.19 -2.95 3.41
N ASN A 181 17.51 -3.81 4.17
CA ASN A 181 16.28 -4.48 3.71
C ASN A 181 15.07 -3.55 3.56
N ILE A 182 14.94 -2.52 4.38
CA ILE A 182 13.88 -1.49 4.24
C ILE A 182 14.16 -0.62 3.01
N ILE A 183 15.40 -0.16 2.84
CA ILE A 183 15.82 0.60 1.67
C ILE A 183 15.69 -0.24 0.40
N HIS A 184 16.00 -1.54 0.46
CA HIS A 184 15.75 -2.48 -0.63
C HIS A 184 14.26 -2.75 -0.81
N PHE A 185 13.43 -2.79 0.23
CA PHE A 185 11.98 -2.94 0.07
C PHE A 185 11.38 -1.73 -0.65
N ILE A 186 11.85 -0.52 -0.33
CA ILE A 186 11.31 0.73 -0.89
C ILE A 186 11.92 1.00 -2.26
N GLY A 187 13.20 0.72 -2.44
CA GLY A 187 13.85 0.62 -3.74
C GLY A 187 13.16 -0.43 -4.62
N ARG A 188 12.78 -1.59 -4.08
CA ARG A 188 11.99 -2.61 -4.81
C ARG A 188 10.56 -2.14 -5.07
N LEU A 189 9.88 -1.48 -4.13
CA LEU A 189 8.53 -0.97 -4.30
C LEU A 189 8.50 0.10 -5.38
N ARG A 190 9.40 1.08 -5.30
CA ARG A 190 9.67 2.08 -6.32
C ARG A 190 10.03 1.42 -7.64
N ASN A 191 11.04 0.55 -7.68
CA ASN A 191 11.46 -0.11 -8.92
C ASN A 191 10.32 -0.92 -9.52
N ARG A 192 9.44 -1.54 -8.73
CA ARG A 192 8.26 -2.26 -9.21
C ARG A 192 7.19 -1.32 -9.75
N ILE A 193 6.90 -0.21 -9.07
CA ILE A 193 5.98 0.82 -9.56
C ILE A 193 6.53 1.39 -10.87
N VAL A 194 7.80 1.81 -10.86
CA VAL A 194 8.53 2.36 -12.00
C VAL A 194 8.64 1.34 -13.13
N SER A 195 8.88 0.05 -12.88
CA SER A 195 9.06 -0.97 -13.93
C SER A 195 7.74 -1.45 -14.50
N ASN A 196 6.76 -1.79 -13.64
CA ASN A 196 5.48 -2.35 -14.07
C ASN A 196 4.57 -1.27 -14.66
N LYS A 197 4.73 -0.02 -14.23
CA LYS A 197 3.93 1.12 -14.73
C LYS A 197 4.77 2.12 -15.53
N LYS A 198 6.00 1.75 -15.96
CA LYS A 198 6.95 2.63 -16.69
C LYS A 198 6.32 3.37 -17.85
N TYR A 199 5.51 2.65 -18.63
CA TYR A 199 4.88 3.15 -19.85
C TYR A 199 3.44 3.61 -19.63
N ALA A 200 2.96 3.61 -18.38
CA ALA A 200 1.59 3.97 -18.06
C ALA A 200 0.57 3.28 -18.99
N LYS A 201 0.78 1.98 -19.30
CA LYS A 201 -0.03 1.26 -20.29
C LYS A 201 -1.51 1.22 -19.92
N GLN A 202 -1.81 1.36 -18.62
CA GLN A 202 -3.14 1.34 -18.02
C GLN A 202 -3.71 2.73 -17.74
N THR A 203 -3.19 3.77 -18.41
CA THR A 203 -3.79 5.11 -18.37
C THR A 203 -4.58 5.37 -19.64
N ILE A 204 -5.66 6.13 -19.51
CA ILE A 204 -6.43 6.62 -20.64
C ILE A 204 -5.96 8.03 -20.98
N ASP A 205 -5.52 8.21 -22.22
CA ASP A 205 -5.04 9.50 -22.69
C ASP A 205 -6.15 10.55 -22.65
N GLY A 206 -5.73 11.80 -22.42
CA GLY A 206 -6.66 12.90 -22.29
C GLY A 206 -7.52 12.88 -21.02
N ASN A 207 -7.37 11.92 -20.09
CA ASN A 207 -8.15 11.81 -18.85
C ASN A 207 -7.33 11.99 -17.56
N TYR A 208 -8.01 12.12 -16.41
CA TYR A 208 -7.33 12.04 -15.12
C TYR A 208 -6.95 10.58 -14.83
N ASN A 209 -5.68 10.34 -14.51
CA ASN A 209 -5.20 8.99 -14.22
C ASN A 209 -4.58 8.94 -12.83
N ILE A 210 -5.08 8.05 -11.99
CA ILE A 210 -4.62 7.88 -10.60
C ILE A 210 -4.11 6.47 -10.40
N LEU A 211 -2.87 6.37 -9.91
CA LEU A 211 -2.35 5.11 -9.40
C LEU A 211 -2.82 4.95 -7.96
N TRP A 212 -3.57 3.90 -7.65
CA TRP A 212 -3.97 3.57 -6.30
C TRP A 212 -3.07 2.48 -5.73
N VAL A 213 -2.16 2.86 -4.82
CA VAL A 213 -1.23 1.94 -4.18
C VAL A 213 -1.81 1.45 -2.85
N ASP A 214 -2.31 0.22 -2.84
CA ASP A 214 -2.88 -0.39 -1.65
C ASP A 214 -1.78 -0.99 -0.76
N LEU A 215 -1.49 -0.32 0.35
CA LEU A 215 -0.53 -0.73 1.38
C LEU A 215 -1.24 -1.28 2.63
N ILE A 216 -2.55 -1.51 2.55
CA ILE A 216 -3.35 -2.16 3.60
C ILE A 216 -2.94 -3.63 3.67
N SER A 217 -2.02 -3.93 4.58
CA SER A 217 -1.49 -5.28 4.80
C SER A 217 -1.18 -5.47 6.28
N ASP A 218 -1.43 -6.67 6.78
CA ASP A 218 -1.01 -7.08 8.12
C ASP A 218 0.44 -7.55 8.19
N GLU A 219 1.10 -7.77 7.05
CA GLU A 219 2.50 -8.20 6.95
C GLU A 219 3.44 -7.01 6.76
N LEU A 220 3.07 -6.05 5.91
CA LEU A 220 3.93 -4.89 5.62
C LEU A 220 3.94 -3.90 6.78
N ASN A 221 2.83 -3.76 7.52
CA ASN A 221 2.65 -2.84 8.65
C ASN A 221 3.14 -1.40 8.36
N ILE A 222 3.04 -0.96 7.11
CA ILE A 222 3.41 0.39 6.70
C ILE A 222 2.27 1.31 7.10
N LYS A 223 2.61 2.43 7.73
CA LYS A 223 1.65 3.44 8.17
C LYS A 223 1.82 4.72 7.34
N LYS A 224 0.82 5.60 7.37
CA LYS A 224 0.82 6.86 6.61
C LYS A 224 2.04 7.74 6.88
N GLU A 225 2.67 7.65 8.06
CA GLU A 225 3.88 8.41 8.39
C GLU A 225 5.05 8.10 7.45
N ALA A 226 5.04 6.94 6.81
CA ALA A 226 6.00 6.56 5.77
C ALA A 226 5.99 7.49 4.54
N THR A 227 4.96 8.33 4.38
CA THR A 227 4.84 9.31 3.29
C THR A 227 5.51 10.66 3.61
N LYS A 228 6.03 10.86 4.83
CA LYS A 228 6.78 12.08 5.11
C LYS A 228 8.16 12.04 4.44
N PRO A 229 8.70 13.19 4.00
CA PRO A 229 10.06 13.30 3.50
C PRO A 229 11.09 12.87 4.54
N TYR A 230 10.82 13.12 5.82
CA TYR A 230 11.56 12.60 6.97
C TYR A 230 10.65 12.60 8.21
N VAL A 231 11.00 11.77 9.20
CA VAL A 231 10.28 11.67 10.48
C VAL A 231 11.30 11.62 11.60
N SER A 232 11.14 12.50 12.59
CA SER A 232 11.92 12.49 13.84
C SER A 232 11.04 11.98 14.97
N LYS A 233 11.54 11.03 15.76
CA LYS A 233 10.85 10.49 16.94
C LYS A 233 11.79 10.48 18.12
N LYS A 234 11.26 10.84 19.30
CA LYS A 234 12.00 10.68 20.54
C LYS A 234 12.16 9.19 20.85
N PHE A 235 13.39 8.76 21.08
CA PHE A 235 13.73 7.42 21.54
C PHE A 235 14.70 7.52 22.71
N LYS A 236 14.22 7.15 23.90
CA LYS A 236 14.91 7.42 25.18
C LYS A 236 15.22 8.92 25.31
N ASN A 237 16.49 9.28 25.51
CA ASN A 237 16.97 10.65 25.68
C ASN A 237 17.48 11.29 24.38
N ASN A 238 17.26 10.67 23.22
CA ASN A 238 17.69 11.19 21.91
C ASN A 238 16.49 11.29 20.95
N TYR A 239 16.69 12.03 19.86
CA TYR A 239 15.81 12.01 18.70
C TYR A 239 16.46 11.15 17.62
N ILE A 240 15.70 10.18 17.12
CA ILE A 240 16.06 9.41 15.94
C ILE A 240 15.27 9.95 14.76
N THR A 241 15.97 10.18 13.66
CA THR A 241 15.41 10.66 12.41
C THR A 241 15.64 9.61 11.35
N GLY A 242 14.67 9.44 10.49
CA GLY A 242 14.79 8.59 9.33
C GLY A 242 13.79 9.02 8.28
N ASN A 243 13.94 8.49 7.08
CA ASN A 243 12.88 8.55 6.11
C ASN A 243 12.57 7.14 5.61
N PHE A 244 11.30 6.90 5.32
CA PHE A 244 10.93 5.64 4.70
C PHE A 244 11.41 5.69 3.24
N GLY A 245 11.13 6.78 2.51
CA GLY A 245 11.59 6.94 1.12
C GLY A 245 10.47 6.89 0.09
N LEU A 246 9.19 6.75 0.50
CA LEU A 246 8.06 6.88 -0.41
C LEU A 246 8.00 8.28 -1.03
N TRP A 247 8.19 9.33 -0.23
CA TRP A 247 8.23 10.69 -0.75
C TRP A 247 9.33 10.89 -1.80
N GLN A 248 10.55 10.49 -1.49
CA GLN A 248 11.71 10.56 -2.40
C GLN A 248 11.49 9.73 -3.67
N SER A 249 10.81 8.58 -3.55
CA SER A 249 10.50 7.72 -4.69
C SER A 249 9.62 8.38 -5.75
N PHE A 250 8.82 9.39 -5.37
CA PHE A 250 7.94 10.13 -6.27
C PHE A 250 8.47 11.52 -6.62
N TYR A 251 9.02 12.26 -5.66
CA TYR A 251 9.43 13.67 -5.84
C TYR A 251 10.94 13.93 -5.78
N GLY A 252 11.75 12.98 -5.33
CA GLY A 252 13.17 13.18 -5.04
C GLY A 252 14.02 13.48 -6.27
N GLU A 253 15.15 14.14 -6.06
CA GLU A 253 16.15 14.42 -7.11
C GLU A 253 17.25 13.37 -7.10
N PRO A 254 17.89 13.10 -8.26
CA PRO A 254 19.11 12.30 -8.29
C PRO A 254 20.12 12.84 -7.28
N LYS A 255 20.85 11.96 -6.60
CA LYS A 255 21.84 12.27 -5.56
C LYS A 255 21.26 12.85 -4.26
N MET A 256 19.94 13.04 -4.16
CA MET A 256 19.32 13.42 -2.89
C MET A 256 19.65 12.39 -1.80
N LYS A 257 20.07 12.86 -0.62
CA LYS A 257 20.42 12.00 0.51
C LYS A 257 19.16 11.45 1.19
N ILE A 258 19.20 10.15 1.46
CA ILE A 258 18.18 9.35 2.13
C ILE A 258 18.76 8.93 3.48
N ILE A 259 18.13 9.37 4.56
CA ILE A 259 18.55 9.05 5.93
C ILE A 259 18.06 7.65 6.26
N LYS A 260 18.98 6.73 6.58
CA LYS A 260 18.64 5.38 7.04
C LYS A 260 17.73 5.47 8.27
N ASP A 261 16.80 4.52 8.40
CA ASP A 261 15.87 4.50 9.54
C ASP A 261 16.62 4.47 10.87
N ARG A 262 16.06 5.16 11.88
CA ARG A 262 16.59 5.23 13.26
C ARG A 262 17.96 5.90 13.41
N THR A 263 18.34 6.79 12.50
CA THR A 263 19.60 7.53 12.60
C THR A 263 19.50 8.63 13.67
N SER A 264 20.34 8.57 14.70
CA SER A 264 20.47 9.68 15.66
C SER A 264 21.35 10.76 15.02
N LEU A 265 20.78 11.91 14.66
CA LEU A 265 21.53 12.98 13.98
C LEU A 265 22.73 13.46 14.80
N LYS A 266 22.67 13.36 16.14
CA LYS A 266 23.80 13.64 17.05
C LYS A 266 25.07 12.81 16.77
N TYR A 267 24.91 11.60 16.24
CA TYR A 267 26.01 10.64 16.02
C TYR A 267 26.04 10.13 14.58
N ALA A 268 25.37 10.82 13.68
CA ALA A 268 25.21 10.39 12.30
C ALA A 268 26.55 10.49 11.57
N GLN A 269 26.82 9.50 10.73
CA GLN A 269 28.03 9.37 9.94
C GLN A 269 27.65 9.28 8.46
N ARG A 270 28.62 9.48 7.55
CA ARG A 270 28.38 9.36 6.09
C ARG A 270 27.68 8.06 5.68
N ARG A 271 27.98 6.94 6.36
CA ARG A 271 27.36 5.62 6.11
C ARG A 271 25.87 5.56 6.43
N ASP A 272 25.34 6.50 7.21
CA ASP A 272 23.93 6.57 7.60
C ASP A 272 23.05 7.21 6.50
N PHE A 273 23.69 7.68 5.43
CA PHE A 273 23.04 8.29 4.28
C PHE A 273 23.25 7.44 3.03
N LYS A 274 22.20 7.35 2.21
CA LYS A 274 22.26 6.77 0.87
C LYS A 274 21.82 7.82 -0.16
N GLU A 275 22.47 7.88 -1.31
CA GLU A 275 21.99 8.73 -2.41
C GLU A 275 20.88 8.07 -3.22
N LEU A 276 19.96 8.89 -3.71
CA LEU A 276 18.94 8.45 -4.66
C LEU A 276 19.56 8.27 -6.06
N ASP A 277 19.63 7.02 -6.54
CA ASP A 277 20.29 6.70 -7.82
C ASP A 277 19.56 7.26 -9.06
N LYS A 278 18.26 7.57 -8.94
CA LYS A 278 17.38 7.95 -10.06
C LYS A 278 16.42 9.07 -9.63
N PRO A 279 15.89 9.90 -10.52
CA PRO A 279 14.87 10.90 -10.17
C PRO A 279 13.56 10.23 -9.73
N GLY A 280 12.84 10.88 -8.82
CA GLY A 280 11.51 10.46 -8.37
C GLY A 280 10.55 10.25 -9.55
N TYR A 281 9.60 9.33 -9.39
CA TYR A 281 8.75 8.83 -10.47
C TYR A 281 7.97 9.91 -11.22
N PHE A 282 7.55 10.98 -10.53
CA PHE A 282 6.81 12.07 -11.16
C PHE A 282 7.68 13.06 -11.93
N ARG A 283 9.00 13.02 -11.75
CA ARG A 283 9.88 13.98 -12.41
C ARG A 283 9.98 13.70 -13.90
N PRO A 284 9.92 14.75 -14.74
CA PRO A 284 10.18 14.60 -16.15
C PRO A 284 11.60 14.11 -16.37
N THR A 285 11.78 13.21 -17.31
CA THR A 285 13.09 12.69 -17.76
C THR A 285 13.13 12.68 -19.28
N ASN A 286 14.32 12.54 -19.89
CA ASN A 286 14.43 12.44 -21.34
C ASN A 286 13.62 11.26 -21.91
N GLU A 287 13.51 10.14 -21.17
CA GLU A 287 12.70 8.98 -21.54
C GLU A 287 11.19 9.16 -21.30
N ASN A 288 10.81 10.12 -20.45
CA ASN A 288 9.41 10.36 -20.08
C ASN A 288 9.23 11.85 -19.74
N PRO A 289 9.15 12.73 -20.75
CA PRO A 289 9.10 14.17 -20.54
C PRO A 289 7.75 14.63 -20.00
N SER A 290 6.72 13.80 -20.11
CA SER A 290 5.32 14.15 -19.86
C SER A 290 4.60 12.96 -19.21
N HIS A 291 4.29 13.05 -17.92
CA HIS A 291 3.85 11.89 -17.15
C HIS A 291 2.32 11.71 -17.25
N LYS A 292 1.85 10.51 -17.60
CA LYS A 292 0.42 10.23 -17.77
C LYS A 292 -0.37 10.16 -16.47
N TRP A 293 0.28 9.78 -15.35
CA TRP A 293 -0.36 9.78 -14.04
C TRP A 293 -0.51 11.20 -13.49
N SER A 294 -1.75 11.59 -13.21
CA SER A 294 -2.12 12.86 -12.55
C SER A 294 -1.80 12.87 -11.05
N GLY A 295 -1.66 11.70 -10.45
CA GLY A 295 -1.28 11.54 -9.03
C GLY A 295 -1.24 10.08 -8.60
N VAL A 296 -0.90 9.88 -7.33
CA VAL A 296 -0.94 8.57 -6.66
C VAL A 296 -1.70 8.71 -5.34
N ILE A 297 -2.54 7.73 -5.04
CA ILE A 297 -3.19 7.58 -3.74
C ILE A 297 -2.56 6.39 -3.03
N PHE A 298 -2.10 6.57 -1.79
CA PHE A 298 -1.66 5.48 -0.94
C PHE A 298 -2.75 5.15 0.07
N ALA A 299 -3.11 3.87 0.14
CA ALA A 299 -4.03 3.37 1.15
C ALA A 299 -3.30 2.63 2.26
N PHE A 300 -3.47 3.08 3.50
CA PHE A 300 -2.93 2.44 4.70
C PHE A 300 -4.07 2.06 5.64
N THR A 301 -3.80 1.16 6.58
CA THR A 301 -4.73 0.92 7.70
C THR A 301 -4.89 2.16 8.58
N THR A 302 -4.00 3.15 8.48
CA THR A 302 -3.96 4.37 9.28
C THR A 302 -4.47 5.63 8.57
N GLY A 303 -4.79 5.55 7.28
CA GLY A 303 -5.35 6.66 6.50
C GLY A 303 -5.10 6.54 5.00
N ILE A 304 -5.68 7.49 4.25
CA ILE A 304 -5.46 7.70 2.82
C ILE A 304 -4.58 8.94 2.61
N VAL A 305 -3.60 8.83 1.72
CA VAL A 305 -2.67 9.92 1.38
C VAL A 305 -2.66 10.16 -0.12
N LEU A 306 -2.85 11.41 -0.55
CA LEU A 306 -2.78 11.82 -1.96
C LEU A 306 -1.45 12.53 -2.23
N TYR A 307 -0.77 12.10 -3.29
CA TYR A 307 0.33 12.81 -3.91
C TYR A 307 -0.09 13.23 -5.33
N GLN A 308 -0.26 14.53 -5.54
CA GLN A 308 -0.52 15.11 -6.85
C GLN A 308 0.76 15.18 -7.65
N ASN A 309 0.70 14.86 -8.95
CA ASN A 309 1.83 15.04 -9.84
C ASN A 309 1.79 16.43 -10.49
N PRO A 310 2.70 17.36 -10.13
CA PRO A 310 2.70 18.68 -10.76
C PRO A 310 3.12 18.70 -12.23
N TRP A 311 3.80 17.65 -12.68
CA TRP A 311 4.35 17.51 -14.04
C TRP A 311 3.48 16.60 -14.93
N ALA A 312 2.26 16.27 -14.49
CA ALA A 312 1.32 15.49 -15.29
C ALA A 312 0.79 16.27 -16.50
N ASN A 313 0.53 15.55 -17.59
CA ASN A 313 -0.07 16.11 -18.81
C ASN A 313 -1.46 16.65 -18.54
N ILE A 314 -2.24 15.87 -17.78
CA ILE A 314 -3.57 16.25 -17.33
C ILE A 314 -3.50 16.49 -15.82
N LYS A 315 -3.55 17.78 -15.44
CA LYS A 315 -3.44 18.25 -14.06
C LYS A 315 -4.78 18.14 -13.34
N LEU A 316 -4.80 17.61 -12.12
CA LEU A 316 -6.01 17.53 -11.31
C LEU A 316 -6.58 18.94 -11.08
N ASP A 317 -7.81 19.17 -11.54
CA ASP A 317 -8.52 20.42 -11.28
C ASP A 317 -9.01 20.52 -9.83
N ILE A 318 -9.47 21.72 -9.45
CA ILE A 318 -9.96 21.98 -8.10
C ILE A 318 -11.18 21.12 -7.73
N LYS A 319 -12.05 20.79 -8.69
CA LYS A 319 -13.25 19.99 -8.44
C LYS A 319 -12.87 18.55 -8.08
N THR A 320 -11.95 17.99 -8.85
CA THR A 320 -11.37 16.66 -8.65
C THR A 320 -10.63 16.58 -7.33
N LEU A 321 -9.77 17.56 -7.02
CA LEU A 321 -9.09 17.64 -5.73
C LEU A 321 -10.09 17.72 -4.55
N LYS A 322 -11.12 18.57 -4.64
CA LYS A 322 -12.18 18.68 -3.62
C LYS A 322 -12.91 17.36 -3.37
N ARG A 323 -12.99 16.47 -4.36
CA ARG A 323 -13.57 15.13 -4.20
C ARG A 323 -12.58 14.15 -3.59
N MET A 324 -11.34 14.16 -4.04
CA MET A 324 -10.30 13.28 -3.49
C MET A 324 -10.08 13.51 -1.99
N ILE A 325 -10.16 14.76 -1.52
CA ILE A 325 -10.05 15.06 -0.08
C ILE A 325 -11.25 14.60 0.76
N ARG A 326 -12.37 14.22 0.09
CA ARG A 326 -13.56 13.65 0.75
C ARG A 326 -13.52 12.12 0.82
N ILE A 327 -12.46 11.51 0.30
CA ILE A 327 -12.29 10.06 0.42
C ILE A 327 -12.25 9.68 1.91
N GLU A 328 -12.95 8.62 2.29
CA GLU A 328 -12.93 8.11 3.67
C GLU A 328 -11.48 7.92 4.16
N ASP A 329 -11.21 8.35 5.39
CA ASP A 329 -9.88 8.38 6.02
C ASP A 329 -8.81 9.26 5.32
N PHE A 330 -9.20 10.18 4.44
CA PHE A 330 -8.26 11.12 3.83
C PHE A 330 -7.49 11.91 4.89
N ASN A 331 -6.17 12.00 4.71
CA ASN A 331 -5.31 12.72 5.63
C ASN A 331 -4.52 13.82 4.91
N ALA A 332 -4.95 15.07 5.14
CA ALA A 332 -4.33 16.25 4.54
C ALA A 332 -2.89 16.49 5.02
N GLU A 333 -2.57 16.18 6.29
CA GLU A 333 -1.25 16.41 6.90
C GLU A 333 -0.14 15.63 6.17
N TYR A 334 -0.44 14.41 5.76
CA TYR A 334 0.50 13.53 5.07
C TYR A 334 0.44 13.66 3.54
N SER A 335 -0.58 14.37 3.02
CA SER A 335 -0.81 14.52 1.58
C SER A 335 -0.05 15.71 0.97
N TRP A 336 0.25 15.57 -0.31
CA TRP A 336 0.99 16.53 -1.13
C TRP A 336 0.13 16.91 -2.32
N PHE A 337 -0.68 17.95 -2.16
CA PHE A 337 -1.59 18.46 -3.18
C PHE A 337 -1.75 19.98 -3.04
N SER A 338 -2.12 20.64 -4.13
CA SER A 338 -2.46 22.05 -4.17
C SER A 338 -3.36 22.33 -5.37
N VAL A 339 -4.22 23.34 -5.24
CA VAL A 339 -5.04 23.85 -6.35
C VAL A 339 -4.14 24.35 -7.50
N ASN A 340 -2.95 24.87 -7.17
CA ASN A 340 -1.98 25.36 -8.15
C ASN A 340 -0.76 24.43 -8.20
N ASN A 341 -0.47 23.88 -9.38
CA ASN A 341 0.69 23.02 -9.59
C ASN A 341 2.03 23.72 -9.28
N GLU A 342 2.13 25.04 -9.46
CA GLU A 342 3.36 25.77 -9.12
C GLU A 342 3.58 25.86 -7.61
N ASN A 343 2.49 25.90 -6.82
CA ASN A 343 2.60 25.88 -5.36
C ASN A 343 3.13 24.53 -4.85
N ILE A 344 2.67 23.41 -5.41
CA ILE A 344 3.21 22.10 -5.03
C ILE A 344 4.65 21.92 -5.52
N LYS A 345 5.03 22.40 -6.72
CA LYS A 345 6.44 22.41 -7.16
C LYS A 345 7.32 23.21 -6.21
N ARG A 346 6.89 24.41 -5.81
CA ARG A 346 7.60 25.24 -4.83
C ARG A 346 7.73 24.53 -3.48
N LYS A 347 6.65 23.91 -2.98
CA LYS A 347 6.67 23.11 -1.74
C LYS A 347 7.68 21.96 -1.84
N ILE A 348 7.68 21.22 -2.96
CA ILE A 348 8.64 20.13 -3.20
C ILE A 348 10.07 20.66 -3.18
N LYS A 349 10.36 21.77 -3.89
CA LYS A 349 11.70 22.37 -3.93
C LYS A 349 12.17 22.81 -2.54
N LEU A 350 11.32 23.49 -1.78
CA LEU A 350 11.65 23.89 -0.40
C LEU A 350 11.95 22.69 0.49
N THR A 351 11.17 21.62 0.39
CA THR A 351 11.42 20.38 1.16
C THR A 351 12.72 19.68 0.74
N ILE A 352 13.12 19.74 -0.53
CA ILE A 352 14.41 19.21 -0.97
C ILE A 352 15.53 20.00 -0.33
N ASN A 353 15.49 21.33 -0.42
CA ASN A 353 16.48 22.21 0.20
C ASN A 353 16.57 21.95 1.72
N GLU A 354 15.44 21.82 2.40
CA GLU A 354 15.40 21.50 3.84
C GLU A 354 16.06 20.15 4.15
N CYS A 355 15.81 19.12 3.34
CA CYS A 355 16.49 17.83 3.49
C CYS A 355 18.01 17.93 3.28
N GLU A 356 18.46 18.77 2.35
CA GLU A 356 19.89 19.02 2.11
C GLU A 356 20.53 19.83 3.23
N GLU A 357 19.84 20.84 3.78
CA GLU A 357 20.30 21.62 4.93
C GLU A 357 20.45 20.75 6.18
N ILE A 358 19.48 19.89 6.49
CA ILE A 358 19.58 18.93 7.60
C ILE A 358 20.84 18.06 7.42
N TYR A 359 21.14 17.64 6.21
CA TYR A 359 22.33 16.85 5.92
C TYR A 359 23.63 17.64 6.11
N ASN A 360 23.68 18.88 5.60
CA ASN A 360 24.86 19.73 5.72
C ASN A 360 25.16 20.19 7.16
N LEU A 361 24.17 20.17 8.05
CA LEU A 361 24.39 20.45 9.48
C LEU A 361 25.01 19.28 10.26
N ILE A 362 25.02 18.08 9.68
CA ILE A 362 25.46 16.84 10.35
C ILE A 362 26.90 16.48 10.00
N LEU A 363 27.37 16.87 8.81
CA LEU A 363 28.73 16.65 8.33
C LEU A 363 29.59 17.90 8.51
#